data_AF-A0A7J3J2F1-F1
#
_entry.id   AF-A0A7J3J2F1-F1
#
_cell.length_a   1.000
_cell.length_b   1.000
_cell.length_c   1.000
_cell.angle_alpha   90.00
_cell.angle_beta   90.00
_cell.angle_gamma   90.00
#
_symmetry.space_group_name_H-M   'P 1'
#
loop_
_entity.id
_entity.type
_entity.pdbx_description
1 polymer ?
#
loop_
_entity_poly.entity_id
_entity_poly.type
_entity_poly.pdbx_seq_one_letter_code
_entity_poly.pdbx_strand_id
1 'polypeptide(L)'
;VAATNIPFIKRRYALAEAKQAYNDLKGETREKILAIARDFQWNIIPTENEGITLPYEFKIHFTNYLKNTTHLKGKKWKLINKPLLQGYVYLTRSEVARLLSEEIRKHIENKLEIEKTLKLPKELAEKVEKIKNLTLTKVNTAEIEGIPGSIKKEAFPPCIAALYEAASKGRQLSHVGRFTLTSFLLNIGLTQENVIEIFRSFPDFNERITRYQVEHISGERGSRTRYLPPSCKTLETHGICINPGEECKGISHPIAFYKRKVKSTS
;
A
#
# COMPACT_ATOMS: atom_id res chain seq x y z
N VAL A 1 -16.53 14.27 2.79
CA VAL A 1 -15.76 12.99 2.80
C VAL A 1 -16.46 11.92 3.63
N ALA A 2 -16.67 12.10 4.94
CA ALA A 2 -17.37 11.10 5.77
C ALA A 2 -18.74 10.68 5.18
N ALA A 3 -19.52 11.65 4.71
CA ALA A 3 -20.83 11.46 4.09
C ALA A 3 -20.86 10.64 2.79
N THR A 4 -19.71 10.43 2.11
CA THR A 4 -19.71 9.61 0.88
C THR A 4 -19.87 8.13 1.20
N ASN A 5 -19.53 7.71 2.42
CA ASN A 5 -19.43 6.33 2.88
C ASN A 5 -18.64 5.37 1.96
N ILE A 6 -17.76 5.92 1.10
CA ILE A 6 -16.90 5.12 0.22
C ILE A 6 -15.51 5.01 0.88
N PRO A 7 -15.06 3.80 1.29
CA PRO A 7 -13.77 3.60 1.96
C PRO A 7 -12.58 4.15 1.17
N PHE A 8 -12.61 4.02 -0.16
CA PHE A 8 -11.57 4.55 -1.05
C PHE A 8 -11.40 6.07 -0.91
N ILE A 9 -12.49 6.83 -0.89
CA ILE A 9 -12.45 8.29 -0.75
C ILE A 9 -11.92 8.69 0.64
N LYS A 10 -12.36 7.99 1.69
CA LYS A 10 -11.88 8.22 3.06
C LYS A 10 -10.36 8.01 3.15
N ARG A 11 -9.84 6.90 2.64
CA ARG A 11 -8.40 6.59 2.61
C ARG A 11 -7.61 7.58 1.76
N ARG A 12 -8.10 7.92 0.56
CA ARG A 12 -7.41 8.84 -0.35
C ARG A 12 -7.34 10.26 0.20
N TYR A 13 -8.41 10.71 0.86
CA TYR A 13 -8.42 11.98 1.59
C TYR A 13 -7.42 11.96 2.75
N ALA A 14 -7.47 10.95 3.62
CA ALA A 14 -6.55 10.85 4.75
C ALA A 14 -5.08 10.81 4.30
N LEU A 15 -4.78 10.10 3.20
CA LEU A 15 -3.44 10.07 2.62
C LEU A 15 -3.00 11.44 2.07
N ALA A 16 -3.91 12.19 1.42
CA ALA A 16 -3.61 13.51 0.90
C ALA A 16 -3.32 14.51 2.04
N GLU A 17 -4.15 14.52 3.08
CA GLU A 17 -3.94 15.35 4.28
C GLU A 17 -2.64 14.99 5.01
N ALA A 18 -2.34 13.70 5.15
CA ALA A 18 -1.07 13.25 5.73
C ALA A 18 0.15 13.69 4.92
N LYS A 19 0.05 13.65 3.59
CA LYS A 19 1.13 14.12 2.69
C LYS A 19 1.33 15.63 2.82
N GLN A 20 0.25 16.40 2.93
CA GLN A 20 0.32 17.83 3.16
C GLN A 20 0.99 18.12 4.51
N ALA A 21 0.51 17.49 5.59
CA ALA A 21 1.07 17.63 6.92
C ALA A 21 2.57 17.27 6.99
N TYR A 22 3.02 16.25 6.26
CA TYR A 22 4.45 15.93 6.15
C TYR A 22 5.28 17.06 5.55
N ASN A 23 4.79 17.71 4.49
CA ASN A 23 5.49 18.80 3.84
C ASN A 23 5.55 20.03 4.76
N ASP A 24 4.45 20.32 5.47
CA ASP A 24 4.39 21.44 6.41
C ASP A 24 5.33 21.19 7.60
N LEU A 25 5.26 20.01 8.23
CA LEU A 25 6.11 19.62 9.37
C LEU A 25 7.61 19.65 9.07
N LYS A 26 8.03 19.45 7.82
CA LYS A 26 9.45 19.53 7.44
C LYS A 26 10.02 20.94 7.59
N GLY A 27 9.22 21.96 7.29
CA GLY A 27 9.61 23.36 7.37
C GLY A 27 9.41 23.96 8.76
N GLU A 28 8.75 23.26 9.66
CA GLU A 28 8.38 23.79 10.97
C GLU A 28 9.52 23.76 11.99
N THR A 29 9.39 24.64 12.99
CA THR A 29 10.30 24.74 14.14
C THR A 29 10.23 23.49 15.01
N ARG A 30 11.33 23.19 15.71
CA ARG A 30 11.43 22.04 16.62
C ARG A 30 10.33 22.04 17.68
N GLU A 31 10.03 23.21 18.23
CA GLU A 31 9.05 23.43 19.31
C GLU A 31 7.64 23.04 18.86
N LYS A 32 7.26 23.45 17.65
CA LYS A 32 5.97 23.07 17.05
C LYS A 32 5.87 21.57 16.78
N ILE A 33 6.93 20.95 16.26
CA ILE A 33 6.95 19.49 16.03
C ILE A 33 6.75 18.75 17.35
N LEU A 34 7.41 19.20 18.43
CA LEU A 34 7.24 18.63 19.78
C LEU A 34 5.84 18.88 20.36
N ALA A 35 5.20 20.02 20.06
CA ALA A 35 3.82 20.28 20.46
C ALA A 35 2.85 19.31 19.77
N ILE A 36 2.95 19.15 18.45
CA ILE A 36 2.12 18.23 17.67
C ILE A 36 2.35 16.78 18.11
N ALA A 37 3.60 16.39 18.38
CA ALA A 37 3.91 15.06 18.90
C ALA A 37 3.21 14.78 20.25
N ARG A 38 3.13 15.78 21.14
CA ARG A 38 2.44 15.64 22.43
C ARG A 38 0.94 15.41 22.27
N ASP A 39 0.30 16.02 21.28
CA ASP A 39 -1.13 15.79 20.98
C ASP A 39 -1.42 14.32 20.63
N PHE A 40 -0.44 13.62 20.04
CA PHE A 40 -0.50 12.19 19.76
C PHE A 40 0.06 11.31 20.87
N GLN A 41 0.35 11.87 22.05
CA GLN A 41 0.97 11.18 23.19
C GLN A 41 2.36 10.60 22.87
N TRP A 42 3.10 11.23 21.96
CA TRP A 42 4.47 10.84 21.65
C TRP A 42 5.46 11.56 22.55
N ASN A 43 6.22 10.78 23.32
CA ASN A 43 7.30 11.27 24.16
C ASN A 43 8.58 11.43 23.32
N ILE A 44 8.58 12.42 22.42
CA ILE A 44 9.78 12.86 21.69
C ILE A 44 10.50 13.89 22.55
N ILE A 45 11.81 13.73 22.68
CA ILE A 45 12.67 14.61 23.45
C ILE A 45 13.63 15.32 22.48
N PRO A 46 13.93 16.60 22.69
CA PRO A 46 15.04 17.26 22.01
C PRO A 46 16.38 16.56 22.29
N THR A 47 17.19 16.28 21.27
CA THR A 47 18.61 15.98 21.44
C THR A 47 19.38 17.22 21.94
N GLU A 48 20.10 17.09 23.04
CA GLU A 48 20.96 18.15 23.59
C GLU A 48 22.39 17.59 23.74
N ASN A 49 23.36 18.09 22.97
CA ASN A 49 24.82 17.90 23.12
C ASN A 49 25.35 16.53 23.61
N GLU A 50 24.70 15.42 23.22
CA GLU A 50 25.04 14.04 23.65
C GLU A 50 25.97 13.32 22.67
N GLY A 51 26.88 14.04 22.00
CA GLY A 51 27.84 13.47 21.03
C GLY A 51 27.24 13.02 19.69
N ILE A 52 25.91 12.98 19.56
CA ILE A 52 25.18 12.77 18.31
C ILE A 52 24.73 14.15 17.80
N THR A 53 25.48 14.69 16.84
CA THR A 53 25.19 15.96 16.17
C THR A 53 24.24 15.79 14.99
N LEU A 54 23.89 16.91 14.33
CA LEU A 54 23.07 16.95 13.12
C LEU A 54 23.40 15.80 12.15
N PRO A 55 22.38 15.13 11.58
CA PRO A 55 21.01 15.63 11.40
C PRO A 55 19.99 15.23 12.49
N TYR A 56 20.41 14.63 13.60
CA TYR A 56 19.50 14.02 14.60
C TYR A 56 19.04 14.99 15.70
N GLU A 57 18.04 15.80 15.38
CA GLU A 57 17.48 16.82 16.29
C GLU A 57 16.57 16.26 17.39
N PHE A 58 16.13 15.00 17.27
CA PHE A 58 15.13 14.41 18.16
C PHE A 58 15.56 13.02 18.64
N LYS A 59 15.10 12.64 19.83
CA LYS A 59 15.25 11.29 20.36
C LYS A 59 13.94 10.78 20.95
N ILE A 60 13.71 9.47 20.87
CA ILE A 60 12.52 8.79 21.40
C ILE A 60 12.94 7.47 22.03
N HIS A 61 12.36 7.12 23.18
CA HIS A 61 12.67 5.84 23.82
C HIS A 61 12.33 4.66 22.88
N PHE A 62 13.18 3.63 22.82
CA PHE A 62 13.06 2.56 21.82
C PHE A 62 11.72 1.82 21.87
N THR A 63 11.10 1.68 23.05
CA THR A 63 9.77 1.06 23.19
C THR A 63 8.69 1.87 22.46
N ASN A 64 8.72 3.20 22.62
CA ASN A 64 7.81 4.11 21.95
C ASN A 64 8.10 4.13 20.44
N TYR A 65 9.38 4.13 20.04
CA TYR A 65 9.75 4.01 18.64
C TYR A 65 9.18 2.75 17.99
N LEU A 66 9.34 1.58 18.63
CA LEU A 66 8.82 0.32 18.11
C LEU A 66 7.29 0.35 17.99
N LYS A 67 6.58 0.83 19.02
CA LYS A 67 5.12 1.00 19.01
C LYS A 67 4.66 1.86 17.82
N ASN A 68 5.34 2.98 17.62
CA ASN A 68 4.99 3.99 16.63
C ASN A 68 5.34 3.57 15.19
N THR A 69 6.38 2.74 15.03
CA THR A 69 6.85 2.26 13.72
C THR A 69 6.26 0.92 13.27
N THR A 70 5.42 0.28 14.09
CA THR A 70 4.78 -1.03 13.79
C THR A 70 4.13 -1.10 12.40
N HIS A 71 3.47 -0.03 11.96
CA HIS A 71 2.76 0.03 10.68
C HIS A 71 3.61 0.56 9.52
N LEU A 72 4.84 1.01 9.81
CA LEU A 72 5.72 1.62 8.83
C LEU A 72 6.59 0.58 8.13
N LYS A 73 6.54 0.61 6.79
CA LYS A 73 7.24 -0.35 5.94
C LYS A 73 8.56 0.20 5.45
N GLY A 74 9.53 -0.68 5.32
CA GLY A 74 10.85 -0.38 4.76
C GLY A 74 11.98 -0.56 5.77
N LYS A 75 13.11 -1.05 5.27
CA LYS A 75 14.31 -1.36 6.08
C LYS A 75 14.77 -0.17 6.92
N LYS A 76 14.63 1.05 6.41
CA LYS A 76 15.02 2.28 7.13
C LYS A 76 14.31 2.51 8.46
N TRP A 77 13.14 1.89 8.70
CA TRP A 77 12.41 2.02 9.97
C TRP A 77 12.73 0.92 10.97
N LYS A 78 13.43 -0.14 10.56
CA LYS A 78 13.85 -1.20 11.47
C LYS A 78 14.81 -0.62 12.51
N LEU A 79 14.58 -0.95 13.77
CA LEU A 79 15.39 -0.48 14.90
C LEU A 79 16.90 -0.76 14.69
N ILE A 80 17.24 -1.92 14.11
CA ILE A 80 18.63 -2.29 13.78
C ILE A 80 19.35 -1.34 12.82
N ASN A 81 18.59 -0.52 12.08
CA ASN A 81 19.12 0.46 11.12
C ASN A 81 19.02 1.89 11.65
N LYS A 82 18.85 2.07 12.97
CA LYS A 82 18.76 3.38 13.62
C LYS A 82 19.84 3.55 14.68
N PRO A 83 20.37 4.77 14.85
CA PRO A 83 21.24 5.09 15.98
C PRO A 83 20.46 4.96 17.29
N LEU A 84 20.96 4.08 18.16
CA LEU A 84 20.41 3.80 19.50
C LEU A 84 21.51 4.06 20.53
N LEU A 85 21.29 5.01 21.44
CA LEU A 85 22.21 5.32 22.53
C LEU A 85 21.40 5.50 23.82
N GLN A 86 21.84 4.85 24.91
CA GLN A 86 21.20 4.93 26.23
C GLN A 86 19.68 4.64 26.21
N GLY A 87 19.22 3.73 25.34
CA GLY A 87 17.80 3.38 25.21
C GLY A 87 16.97 4.34 24.34
N TYR A 88 17.59 5.36 23.75
CA TYR A 88 16.92 6.32 22.88
C TYR A 88 17.33 6.15 21.43
N VAL A 89 16.33 6.15 20.55
CA VAL A 89 16.47 6.14 19.09
C VAL A 89 16.53 7.57 18.61
N TYR A 90 17.57 7.91 17.86
CA TYR A 90 17.83 9.24 17.36
C TYR A 90 17.23 9.41 15.97
N LEU A 91 16.52 10.52 15.76
CA LEU A 91 15.71 10.79 14.59
C LEU A 91 15.98 12.18 14.05
N THR A 92 16.02 12.27 12.73
CA THR A 92 16.06 13.52 12.00
C THR A 92 14.67 14.18 11.96
N ARG A 93 14.63 15.48 11.67
CA ARG A 93 13.37 16.21 11.46
C ARG A 93 12.47 15.56 10.41
N SER A 94 13.07 15.16 9.28
CA SER A 94 12.32 14.49 8.20
C SER A 94 11.74 13.15 8.62
N GLU A 95 12.44 12.42 9.49
CA GLU A 95 11.93 11.15 10.02
C GLU A 95 10.78 11.39 10.98
N VAL A 96 10.92 12.32 11.94
CA VAL A 96 9.84 12.69 12.85
C VAL A 96 8.60 13.19 12.09
N ALA A 97 8.78 14.08 11.10
CA ALA A 97 7.69 14.54 10.26
C ALA A 97 6.98 13.38 9.54
N ARG A 98 7.75 12.42 9.02
CA ARG A 98 7.19 11.25 8.33
C ARG A 98 6.44 10.34 9.30
N LEU A 99 6.98 10.15 10.49
CA LEU A 99 6.35 9.38 11.57
C LEU A 99 5.03 10.02 12.00
N LEU A 100 5.01 11.32 12.29
CA LEU A 100 3.81 12.07 12.67
C LEU A 100 2.78 12.11 11.54
N SER A 101 3.20 12.20 10.28
CA SER A 101 2.26 12.16 9.14
C SER A 101 1.43 10.87 9.10
N GLU A 102 1.98 9.74 9.55
CA GLU A 102 1.24 8.49 9.61
C GLU A 102 0.24 8.45 10.76
N GLU A 103 0.58 9.04 11.91
CA GLU A 103 -0.38 9.19 13.01
C GLU A 103 -1.53 10.13 12.62
N ILE A 104 -1.22 11.23 11.93
CA ILE A 104 -2.24 12.13 11.36
C ILE A 104 -3.14 11.35 10.39
N ARG A 105 -2.57 10.51 9.50
CA ARG A 105 -3.38 9.66 8.60
C ARG A 105 -4.35 8.79 9.39
N LYS A 106 -3.85 8.03 10.37
CA LYS A 106 -4.66 7.12 11.18
C LYS A 106 -5.74 7.87 11.96
N HIS A 107 -5.39 9.02 12.53
CA HIS A 107 -6.34 9.87 13.27
C HIS A 107 -7.48 10.35 12.38
N ILE A 108 -7.18 10.75 11.14
CA ILE A 108 -8.18 11.15 10.16
C ILE A 108 -9.03 9.94 9.75
N GLU A 109 -8.41 8.79 9.47
CA GLU A 109 -9.13 7.55 9.13
C GLU A 109 -10.12 7.16 10.24
N ASN A 110 -9.67 7.11 11.49
CA ASN A 110 -10.51 6.79 12.66
C ASN A 110 -11.65 7.80 12.83
N LYS A 111 -11.40 9.10 12.61
CA LYS A 111 -12.46 10.12 12.65
C LYS A 111 -13.49 9.98 11.52
N LEU A 112 -13.08 9.45 10.37
CA LEU A 112 -13.95 9.23 9.20
C LEU A 112 -14.71 7.89 9.25
N GLU A 113 -14.29 6.95 10.09
CA GLU A 113 -14.97 5.68 10.34
C GLU A 113 -16.19 5.79 11.25
N ILE A 114 -16.30 6.87 12.04
CA ILE A 114 -17.48 7.11 12.87
C ILE A 114 -18.70 7.31 11.95
N GLU A 115 -19.54 6.28 11.86
CA GLU A 115 -20.80 6.29 11.13
C GLU A 115 -21.80 7.23 11.82
N LYS A 116 -21.64 8.53 11.57
CA LYS A 116 -22.72 9.47 11.77
C LYS A 116 -23.56 9.47 10.50
N THR A 117 -24.80 9.02 10.62
CA THR A 117 -25.88 9.40 9.69
C THR A 117 -26.06 10.91 9.77
N LEU A 118 -25.19 11.64 9.07
CA LEU A 118 -25.26 13.08 8.98
C LEU A 118 -26.50 13.43 8.16
N LYS A 119 -27.52 13.99 8.81
CA LYS A 119 -28.63 14.63 8.09
C LYS A 119 -28.07 15.86 7.38
N LEU A 120 -27.80 15.72 6.09
CA LEU A 120 -27.22 16.77 5.26
C LEU A 120 -28.33 17.61 4.62
N PRO A 121 -28.20 18.95 4.61
CA PRO A 121 -28.99 19.82 3.74
C PRO A 121 -28.92 19.38 2.27
N LYS A 122 -29.98 19.64 1.49
CA LYS A 122 -30.11 19.21 0.09
C LYS A 122 -28.90 19.61 -0.78
N GLU A 123 -28.41 20.84 -0.64
CA GLU A 123 -27.24 21.33 -1.40
C GLU A 123 -25.95 20.54 -1.13
N LEU A 124 -25.76 20.06 0.11
CA LEU A 124 -24.59 19.24 0.45
C LEU A 124 -24.78 17.79 0.01
N ALA A 125 -26.01 17.27 0.03
CA ALA A 125 -26.33 15.94 -0.49
C ALA A 125 -26.03 15.84 -2.00
N GLU A 126 -26.41 16.86 -2.79
CA GLU A 126 -26.10 16.92 -4.22
C GLU A 126 -24.59 16.93 -4.50
N LYS A 127 -23.81 17.71 -3.73
CA LYS A 127 -22.34 17.70 -3.83
C LYS A 127 -21.74 16.34 -3.47
N VAL A 128 -22.30 15.67 -2.44
CA VAL A 128 -21.86 14.32 -2.05
C VAL A 128 -22.14 13.31 -3.15
N GLU A 129 -23.33 13.32 -3.74
CA GLU A 129 -23.69 12.45 -4.86
C GLU A 129 -22.82 12.72 -6.09
N LYS A 130 -22.54 13.99 -6.40
CA LYS A 130 -21.61 14.35 -7.47
C LYS A 130 -20.20 13.77 -7.23
N ILE A 131 -19.69 13.82 -6.00
CA ILE A 131 -18.40 13.22 -5.64
C ILE A 131 -18.44 11.69 -5.77
N LYS A 132 -19.53 11.04 -5.33
CA LYS A 132 -19.70 9.58 -5.50
C LYS A 132 -19.69 9.20 -6.99
N ASN A 133 -20.47 9.89 -7.81
CA ASN A 133 -20.55 9.62 -9.25
C ASN A 133 -19.22 9.88 -9.95
N LEU A 134 -18.53 10.99 -9.65
CA LEU A 134 -17.19 11.25 -10.17
C LEU A 134 -16.18 10.16 -9.78
N THR A 135 -16.32 9.61 -8.57
CA THR A 135 -15.50 8.50 -8.11
C THR A 135 -15.83 7.25 -8.93
N LEU A 136 -17.09 6.89 -9.13
CA LEU A 136 -17.48 5.75 -9.96
C LEU A 136 -17.05 5.88 -11.44
N THR A 137 -17.02 7.11 -11.98
CA THR A 137 -16.63 7.35 -13.38
C THR A 137 -15.13 7.47 -13.62
N LYS A 138 -14.37 7.96 -12.63
CA LYS A 138 -12.90 8.16 -12.77
C LYS A 138 -12.09 7.01 -12.19
N VAL A 139 -12.68 6.28 -11.25
CA VAL A 139 -12.07 5.13 -10.61
C VAL A 139 -12.54 3.93 -11.42
N ASN A 140 -11.70 3.44 -12.34
CA ASN A 140 -11.86 2.09 -12.86
C ASN A 140 -12.10 1.17 -11.66
N THR A 141 -13.06 0.25 -11.73
CA THR A 141 -13.38 -0.72 -10.66
C THR A 141 -12.13 -1.34 -10.00
N ALA A 142 -11.01 -1.40 -10.73
CA ALA A 142 -9.65 -1.63 -10.27
C ALA A 142 -9.11 -0.83 -9.06
N GLU A 143 -9.32 0.48 -8.98
CA GLU A 143 -8.78 1.31 -7.89
C GLU A 143 -9.64 1.19 -6.61
N ILE A 144 -10.93 0.87 -6.75
CA ILE A 144 -11.81 0.50 -5.62
C ILE A 144 -11.38 -0.86 -5.03
N GLU A 145 -10.87 -1.76 -5.88
CA GLU A 145 -10.25 -3.05 -5.52
C GLU A 145 -8.79 -2.93 -5.04
N GLY A 146 -8.30 -1.70 -4.79
CA GLY A 146 -6.97 -1.46 -4.23
C GLY A 146 -5.83 -1.51 -5.24
N ILE A 147 -6.06 -1.44 -6.55
CA ILE A 147 -4.96 -1.40 -7.53
C ILE A 147 -4.63 0.06 -7.92
N PRO A 148 -3.40 0.58 -7.70
CA PRO A 148 -2.99 1.90 -8.18
C PRO A 148 -3.23 2.06 -9.70
N GLY A 149 -3.71 3.23 -10.12
CA GLY A 149 -4.02 3.58 -11.51
C GLY A 149 -2.86 3.51 -12.52
N SER A 150 -1.69 3.02 -12.13
CA SER A 150 -0.58 2.67 -13.03
C SER A 150 -0.73 1.30 -13.70
N ILE A 151 -1.65 0.45 -13.24
CA ILE A 151 -1.85 -0.90 -13.80
C ILE A 151 -3.05 -0.91 -14.74
N LYS A 152 -2.79 -1.19 -16.03
CA LYS A 152 -3.81 -1.31 -17.08
C LYS A 152 -4.34 -2.75 -17.11
N LYS A 153 -5.47 -3.03 -16.47
CA LYS A 153 -6.07 -4.39 -16.44
C LYS A 153 -6.38 -4.91 -17.84
N GLU A 154 -6.70 -4.01 -18.76
CA GLU A 154 -6.98 -4.28 -20.17
C GLU A 154 -5.74 -4.80 -20.91
N ALA A 155 -4.55 -4.60 -20.33
CA ALA A 155 -3.30 -5.13 -20.83
C ALA A 155 -2.92 -6.50 -20.26
N PHE A 156 -3.75 -7.10 -19.40
CA PHE A 156 -3.46 -8.43 -18.84
C PHE A 156 -3.52 -9.52 -19.91
N PRO A 157 -2.56 -10.47 -19.90
CA PRO A 157 -2.68 -11.69 -20.69
C PRO A 157 -3.97 -12.43 -20.33
N PRO A 158 -4.64 -13.13 -21.28
CA PRO A 158 -5.89 -13.83 -21.03
C PRO A 158 -5.84 -14.78 -19.82
N CYS A 159 -4.74 -15.52 -19.65
CA CYS A 159 -4.54 -16.44 -18.53
C CYS A 159 -4.43 -15.72 -17.17
N ILE A 160 -3.77 -14.56 -17.12
CA ILE A 160 -3.68 -13.74 -15.90
C ILE A 160 -5.02 -13.08 -15.61
N ALA A 161 -5.72 -12.57 -16.63
CA ALA A 161 -7.05 -11.99 -16.48
C ALA A 161 -8.02 -13.00 -15.84
N ALA A 162 -8.01 -14.25 -16.31
CA ALA A 162 -8.82 -15.33 -15.73
C ALA A 162 -8.46 -15.62 -14.27
N LEU A 163 -7.15 -15.70 -13.93
CA LEU A 163 -6.71 -15.88 -12.54
C LEU A 163 -7.16 -14.72 -11.64
N TYR A 164 -7.02 -13.48 -12.12
CA TYR A 164 -7.39 -12.28 -11.40
C TYR A 164 -8.90 -12.21 -11.16
N GLU A 165 -9.71 -12.51 -12.17
CA GLU A 165 -11.17 -12.55 -12.07
C GLU A 165 -11.63 -13.63 -11.08
N ALA A 166 -11.06 -14.83 -11.17
CA ALA A 166 -11.35 -15.92 -10.23
C ALA A 166 -11.03 -15.51 -8.78
N ALA A 167 -9.86 -14.90 -8.56
CA ALA A 167 -9.47 -14.42 -7.24
C ALA A 167 -10.40 -13.30 -6.72
N SER A 168 -10.75 -12.34 -7.57
CA SER A 168 -11.64 -11.23 -7.20
C SER A 168 -13.04 -11.71 -6.82
N LYS A 169 -13.50 -12.83 -7.40
CA LYS A 169 -14.75 -13.53 -7.05
C LYS A 169 -14.63 -14.46 -5.84
N GLY A 170 -13.49 -14.47 -5.14
CA GLY A 170 -13.24 -15.35 -3.99
C GLY A 170 -13.10 -16.83 -4.33
N ARG A 171 -12.92 -17.18 -5.62
CA ARG A 171 -12.70 -18.56 -6.04
C ARG A 171 -11.27 -18.96 -5.73
N GLN A 172 -11.10 -20.13 -5.11
CA GLN A 172 -9.78 -20.65 -4.79
C GLN A 172 -8.96 -20.90 -6.05
N LEU A 173 -7.70 -20.44 -6.01
CA LEU A 173 -6.70 -20.73 -7.03
C LEU A 173 -5.81 -21.88 -6.58
N SER A 174 -5.33 -22.66 -7.54
CA SER A 174 -4.27 -23.65 -7.31
C SER A 174 -3.00 -22.99 -6.78
N HIS A 175 -2.10 -23.77 -6.17
CA HIS A 175 -0.82 -23.25 -5.66
C HIS A 175 -0.02 -22.52 -6.74
N VAL A 176 0.06 -23.11 -7.95
CA VAL A 176 0.72 -22.51 -9.11
C VAL A 176 -0.02 -21.25 -9.59
N GLY A 177 -1.35 -21.24 -9.53
CA GLY A 177 -2.17 -20.06 -9.84
C GLY A 177 -1.93 -18.90 -8.90
N ARG A 178 -1.90 -19.14 -7.58
CA ARG A 178 -1.59 -18.12 -6.56
C ARG A 178 -0.19 -17.54 -6.77
N PHE A 179 0.80 -18.40 -6.99
CA PHE A 179 2.18 -17.98 -7.27
C PHE A 179 2.26 -17.14 -8.55
N THR A 180 1.63 -17.59 -9.63
CA THR A 180 1.62 -16.91 -10.93
C THR A 180 0.98 -15.52 -10.82
N LEU A 181 -0.20 -15.43 -10.21
CA LEU A 181 -0.89 -14.15 -10.03
C LEU A 181 -0.07 -13.20 -9.16
N THR A 182 0.44 -13.68 -8.03
CA THR A 182 1.24 -12.88 -7.08
C THR A 182 2.51 -12.35 -7.75
N SER A 183 3.32 -13.23 -8.34
CA SER A 183 4.57 -12.84 -8.98
C SER A 183 4.34 -11.91 -10.17
N PHE A 184 3.30 -12.13 -10.98
CA PHE A 184 2.95 -11.22 -12.08
C PHE A 184 2.59 -9.82 -11.58
N LEU A 185 1.64 -9.71 -10.63
CA LEU A 185 1.17 -8.44 -10.11
C LEU A 185 2.30 -7.62 -9.47
N LEU A 186 3.15 -8.27 -8.68
CA LEU A 186 4.33 -7.63 -8.08
C LEU A 186 5.31 -7.12 -9.15
N ASN A 187 5.48 -7.83 -10.27
CA ASN A 187 6.41 -7.42 -11.33
C ASN A 187 5.89 -6.29 -12.21
N ILE A 188 4.58 -6.11 -12.33
CA ILE A 188 3.98 -4.96 -13.02
C ILE A 188 3.79 -3.73 -12.11
N GLY A 189 4.24 -3.82 -10.85
CA GLY A 189 4.32 -2.69 -9.93
C GLY A 189 3.23 -2.64 -8.85
N LEU A 190 2.43 -3.69 -8.69
CA LEU A 190 1.47 -3.76 -7.61
C LEU A 190 2.20 -3.94 -6.27
N THR A 191 1.79 -3.20 -5.24
CA THR A 191 2.37 -3.35 -3.89
C THR A 191 1.95 -4.67 -3.27
N GLN A 192 2.76 -5.18 -2.35
CA GLN A 192 2.47 -6.44 -1.64
C GLN A 192 1.12 -6.39 -0.91
N GLU A 193 0.75 -5.24 -0.38
CA GLU A 193 -0.51 -5.02 0.34
C GLU A 193 -1.71 -5.29 -0.54
N ASN A 194 -1.73 -4.65 -1.70
CA ASN A 194 -2.80 -4.79 -2.67
C ASN A 194 -2.88 -6.22 -3.20
N VAL A 195 -1.73 -6.91 -3.33
CA VAL A 195 -1.72 -8.34 -3.66
C VAL A 195 -2.34 -9.18 -2.56
N ILE A 196 -2.04 -8.91 -1.28
CA ILE A 196 -2.64 -9.61 -0.13
C ILE A 196 -4.16 -9.40 -0.08
N GLU A 197 -4.63 -8.16 -0.33
CA GLU A 197 -6.05 -7.84 -0.32
C GLU A 197 -6.86 -8.64 -1.35
N ILE A 198 -6.29 -8.96 -2.52
CA ILE A 198 -6.95 -9.79 -3.54
C ILE A 198 -7.31 -11.18 -3.00
N PHE A 199 -6.52 -11.72 -2.08
CA PHE A 199 -6.75 -13.06 -1.51
C PHE A 199 -7.65 -13.04 -0.26
N ARG A 200 -8.04 -11.85 0.24
CA ARG A 200 -8.76 -11.72 1.51
C ARG A 200 -10.16 -12.34 1.49
N SER A 201 -10.76 -12.46 0.31
CA SER A 201 -12.06 -13.09 0.08
C SER A 201 -12.03 -14.63 0.05
N PHE A 202 -10.84 -15.24 0.14
CA PHE A 202 -10.71 -16.69 0.03
C PHE A 202 -11.13 -17.37 1.34
N PRO A 203 -11.86 -18.50 1.28
CA PRO A 203 -12.27 -19.23 2.48
C PRO A 203 -11.11 -19.68 3.37
N ASP A 204 -9.95 -19.98 2.78
CA ASP A 204 -8.73 -20.43 3.45
C ASP A 204 -7.74 -19.28 3.73
N PHE A 205 -8.18 -18.03 3.63
CA PHE A 205 -7.31 -16.88 3.83
C PHE A 205 -6.73 -16.83 5.25
N ASN A 206 -5.41 -16.76 5.34
CA ASN A 206 -4.69 -16.50 6.58
C ASN A 206 -3.67 -15.40 6.33
N GLU A 207 -3.90 -14.22 6.92
CA GLU A 207 -3.08 -13.03 6.65
C GLU A 207 -1.59 -13.27 6.91
N ARG A 208 -1.24 -13.98 7.98
CA ARG A 208 0.16 -14.25 8.33
C ARG A 208 0.84 -15.11 7.26
N ILE A 209 0.17 -16.15 6.78
CA ILE A 209 0.70 -17.07 5.77
C ILE A 209 0.76 -16.39 4.40
N THR A 210 -0.33 -15.74 3.97
CA THR A 210 -0.38 -15.04 2.68
C THR A 210 0.67 -13.94 2.61
N ARG A 211 0.82 -13.14 3.69
CA ARG A 211 1.86 -12.10 3.76
C ARG A 211 3.26 -12.69 3.64
N TYR A 212 3.53 -13.79 4.34
CA TYR A 212 4.82 -14.48 4.23
C TYR A 212 5.12 -14.93 2.79
N GLN A 213 4.13 -15.52 2.11
CA GLN A 213 4.27 -15.94 0.72
C GLN A 213 4.54 -14.77 -0.23
N VAL A 214 3.79 -13.68 -0.09
CA VAL A 214 3.95 -12.48 -0.91
C VAL A 214 5.32 -11.82 -0.68
N GLU A 215 5.76 -11.69 0.57
CA GLU A 215 7.09 -11.16 0.91
C GLU A 215 8.23 -12.03 0.41
N HIS A 216 8.04 -13.35 0.37
CA HIS A 216 9.02 -14.27 -0.18
C HIS A 216 9.13 -14.11 -1.70
N ILE A 217 7.99 -14.06 -2.40
CA ILE A 217 7.93 -13.88 -3.86
C ILE A 217 8.49 -12.51 -4.27
N SER A 218 8.26 -11.46 -3.47
CA SER A 218 8.79 -10.12 -3.73
C SER A 218 10.30 -9.99 -3.52
N GLY A 219 10.95 -10.97 -2.88
CA GLY A 219 12.37 -10.92 -2.52
C GLY A 219 12.66 -10.13 -1.23
N GLU A 220 11.64 -9.79 -0.43
CA GLU A 220 11.84 -9.15 0.87
C GLU A 220 12.14 -10.14 2.01
N ARG A 221 11.86 -11.43 1.80
CA ARG A 221 12.18 -12.54 2.71
C ARG A 221 12.86 -13.73 2.03
N GLY A 222 13.66 -14.48 2.77
CA GLY A 222 14.34 -15.69 2.28
C GLY A 222 15.59 -15.39 1.45
N SER A 223 15.71 -16.04 0.29
CA SER A 223 16.84 -15.94 -0.66
C SER A 223 17.07 -14.53 -1.21
N ARG A 224 16.15 -13.59 -0.96
CA ARG A 224 16.12 -12.23 -1.54
C ARG A 224 15.99 -12.18 -3.06
N THR A 225 15.68 -13.31 -3.69
CA THR A 225 15.37 -13.38 -5.11
C THR A 225 13.96 -12.84 -5.34
N ARG A 226 13.84 -11.82 -6.19
CA ARG A 226 12.52 -11.40 -6.69
C ARG A 226 12.09 -12.39 -7.77
N TYR A 227 11.03 -13.14 -7.51
CA TYR A 227 10.58 -14.19 -8.42
C TYR A 227 9.81 -13.59 -9.60
N LEU A 228 10.05 -14.14 -10.79
CA LEU A 228 9.27 -13.87 -12.00
C LEU A 228 8.10 -14.86 -12.11
N PRO A 229 6.98 -14.46 -12.73
CA PRO A 229 5.92 -15.41 -13.04
C PRO A 229 6.42 -16.45 -14.04
N PRO A 230 5.86 -17.67 -14.02
CA PRO A 230 6.27 -18.72 -14.94
C PRO A 230 6.13 -18.33 -16.42
N SER A 231 6.94 -18.96 -17.27
CA SER A 231 6.87 -18.78 -18.73
C SER A 231 5.52 -19.23 -19.29
N CYS A 232 5.11 -18.74 -20.46
CA CYS A 232 3.86 -19.17 -21.10
C CYS A 232 3.79 -20.70 -21.24
N LYS A 233 4.89 -21.34 -21.67
CA LYS A 233 5.00 -22.79 -21.79
C LYS A 233 4.76 -23.51 -20.45
N THR A 234 5.32 -22.97 -19.36
CA THR A 234 5.08 -23.50 -18.01
C THR A 234 3.63 -23.34 -17.58
N LEU A 235 3.00 -22.20 -17.90
CA LEU A 235 1.59 -21.97 -17.59
C LEU A 235 0.64 -22.89 -18.37
N GLU A 236 0.98 -23.24 -19.62
CA GLU A 236 0.27 -24.25 -20.40
C GLU A 236 0.39 -25.63 -19.74
N THR A 237 1.60 -26.04 -19.35
CA THR A 237 1.82 -27.34 -18.68
C THR A 237 1.02 -27.47 -17.37
N HIS A 238 0.86 -26.39 -16.61
CA HIS A 238 0.09 -26.39 -15.37
C HIS A 238 -1.40 -26.11 -15.55
N GLY A 239 -1.92 -26.07 -16.79
CA GLY A 239 -3.33 -25.83 -17.07
C GLY A 239 -3.83 -24.43 -16.70
N ILE A 240 -2.92 -23.47 -16.52
CA ILE A 240 -3.26 -22.07 -16.24
C ILE A 240 -3.57 -21.33 -17.55
N CYS A 241 -2.85 -21.66 -18.63
CA CYS A 241 -3.06 -21.10 -19.95
C CYS A 241 -3.66 -22.17 -20.87
N ILE A 242 -5.00 -22.21 -20.96
CA ILE A 242 -5.73 -23.26 -21.68
C ILE A 242 -5.99 -22.88 -23.14
N ASN A 243 -6.23 -21.60 -23.42
CA ASN A 243 -6.49 -21.10 -24.76
C ASN A 243 -5.74 -19.78 -25.02
N PRO A 244 -4.48 -19.84 -25.51
CA PRO A 244 -3.75 -18.65 -25.87
C PRO A 244 -4.42 -18.02 -27.10
N GLY A 245 -5.08 -16.88 -26.91
CA GLY A 245 -5.69 -16.14 -28.03
C GLY A 245 -4.64 -15.68 -29.06
N GLU A 246 -5.11 -15.23 -30.23
CA GLU A 246 -4.25 -14.70 -31.31
C GLU A 246 -3.22 -13.66 -30.83
N GLU A 247 -3.60 -12.85 -29.85
CA GLU A 247 -2.74 -11.83 -29.24
C GLU A 247 -1.53 -12.41 -28.50
N CYS A 248 -1.55 -13.69 -28.12
CA CYS A 248 -0.44 -14.36 -27.44
C CYS A 248 0.63 -14.89 -28.42
N LYS A 249 0.38 -14.87 -29.74
CA LYS A 249 1.34 -15.39 -30.74
C LYS A 249 2.67 -14.62 -30.68
N GLY A 250 3.76 -15.39 -30.67
CA GLY A 250 5.13 -14.87 -30.62
C GLY A 250 5.57 -14.36 -29.24
N ILE A 251 4.80 -14.60 -28.17
CA ILE A 251 5.17 -14.18 -26.81
C ILE A 251 5.47 -15.39 -25.92
N SER A 252 6.64 -15.38 -25.28
CA SER A 252 7.11 -16.45 -24.39
C SER A 252 6.84 -16.20 -22.89
N HIS A 253 6.43 -14.99 -22.50
CA HIS A 253 6.31 -14.61 -21.09
C HIS A 253 5.14 -13.65 -20.82
N PRO A 254 4.34 -13.85 -19.74
CA PRO A 254 3.23 -12.97 -19.37
C PRO A 254 3.60 -11.48 -19.21
N ILE A 255 4.76 -11.19 -18.63
CA ILE A 255 5.25 -9.81 -18.48
C ILE A 255 5.52 -9.16 -19.83
N ALA A 256 6.06 -9.92 -20.79
CA ALA A 256 6.35 -9.42 -22.14
C ALA A 256 5.05 -9.06 -22.87
N PHE A 257 4.01 -9.90 -22.74
CA PHE A 257 2.67 -9.60 -23.25
C PHE A 257 2.15 -8.28 -22.68
N TYR A 258 2.16 -8.14 -21.35
CA TYR A 258 1.67 -6.95 -20.67
C TYR A 258 2.39 -5.69 -21.15
N LYS A 259 3.73 -5.71 -21.22
CA LYS A 259 4.52 -4.58 -21.71
C LYS A 259 4.19 -4.23 -23.17
N ARG A 260 3.98 -5.22 -24.03
CA ARG A 260 3.60 -5.00 -25.44
C ARG A 260 2.23 -4.34 -25.54
N LYS A 261 1.24 -4.86 -24.81
CA LYS A 261 -0.13 -4.35 -24.82
C LYS A 261 -0.24 -2.95 -24.19
N VAL A 262 0.51 -2.67 -23.12
CA VAL A 262 0.59 -1.31 -22.56
C VAL A 262 1.13 -0.32 -23.59
N LYS A 263 2.17 -0.67 -24.36
CA LYS A 263 2.74 0.19 -25.41
C LYS A 263 1.78 0.43 -26.58
N SER A 264 0.97 -0.56 -26.97
CA SER A 264 -0.01 -0.38 -28.06
C SER A 264 -1.24 0.43 -27.65
N THR A 265 -1.46 0.61 -26.35
CA THR A 265 -2.65 1.26 -25.78
C THR A 265 -2.29 2.56 -25.03
N SER A 266 -1.12 3.13 -25.34
CA SER A 266 -0.64 4.43 -24.83
C SER A 266 -0.41 5.35 -26.01
#